data_AF-A0AAU7ZKT1-F1
#
_entry.id   AF-A0AAU7ZKT1-F1
#
_cell.length_a   1.000
_cell.length_b   1.000
_cell.length_c   1.000
_cell.angle_alpha   90.00
_cell.angle_beta   90.00
_cell.angle_gamma   90.00
#
_symmetry.space_group_name_H-M   'P 1'
#
loop_
_entity.id
_entity.type
_entity.pdbx_description
1 polymer ?
#
loop_
_entity_poly.entity_id
_entity_poly.type
_entity_poly.pdbx_seq_one_letter_code
_entity_poly.pdbx_strand_id
1 'polypeptide(L)'
;MKILHIAAATALGLFVPCALHAASLCPAVGLATAGCDLVITVTNSGTTVTTGPSFTLAGGTYDGADDTLIGIVNNSSSSLSSINLSSSLDIFGFDGDGIDTFGVTGNSKDTSGYGGPDTFYSGINVFDTAGTVDFVTPLAAGGGNTFFSLEEALVPSQVVVVPPTSAVPEPSTLLLFGTGLVGVCGAIRRRFAL
;
A
#
# COMPACT_ATOMS: atom_id res chain seq x y z
N MET A 1 46.69 -67.37 3.87
CA MET A 1 46.15 -66.40 2.88
C MET A 1 44.70 -66.13 3.21
N LYS A 2 44.38 -64.98 3.79
CA LYS A 2 43.00 -64.51 3.99
C LYS A 2 42.95 -63.06 3.51
N ILE A 3 42.29 -62.87 2.38
CA ILE A 3 42.16 -61.60 1.65
C ILE A 3 40.98 -60.86 2.27
N LEU A 4 41.25 -59.72 2.90
CA LEU A 4 40.23 -58.86 3.51
C LEU A 4 39.76 -57.85 2.45
N HIS A 5 38.50 -57.93 2.05
CA HIS A 5 37.87 -57.01 1.12
C HIS A 5 37.41 -55.75 1.87
N ILE A 6 37.92 -54.59 1.48
CA ILE A 6 37.46 -53.28 1.96
C ILE A 6 36.34 -52.82 1.03
N ALA A 7 35.11 -52.75 1.56
CA ALA A 7 33.98 -52.15 0.85
C ALA A 7 33.95 -50.64 1.16
N ALA A 8 34.15 -49.81 0.13
CA ALA A 8 34.00 -48.37 0.23
C ALA A 8 32.52 -47.99 0.07
N ALA A 9 31.92 -47.42 1.12
CA ALA A 9 30.57 -46.88 1.07
C ALA A 9 30.64 -45.41 0.63
N THR A 10 30.21 -45.14 -0.61
CA THR A 10 29.98 -43.79 -1.12
C THR A 10 28.66 -43.26 -0.58
N ALA A 11 28.72 -42.33 0.38
CA ALA A 11 27.56 -41.61 0.89
C ALA A 11 27.10 -40.58 -0.15
N LEU A 12 25.98 -40.86 -0.83
CA LEU A 12 25.29 -39.93 -1.70
C LEU A 12 24.46 -38.99 -0.82
N GLY A 13 24.98 -37.79 -0.53
CA GLY A 13 24.27 -36.78 0.24
C GLY A 13 23.06 -36.24 -0.54
N LEU A 14 21.85 -36.56 -0.09
CA LEU A 14 20.64 -35.86 -0.52
C LEU A 14 20.71 -34.42 0.00
N PHE A 15 21.00 -33.48 -0.89
CA PHE A 15 20.69 -32.07 -0.64
C PHE A 15 19.18 -31.92 -0.67
N VAL A 16 18.54 -31.90 0.50
CA VAL A 16 17.16 -31.44 0.65
C VAL A 16 17.19 -29.92 0.48
N PRO A 17 16.61 -29.34 -0.58
CA PRO A 17 16.44 -27.90 -0.64
C PRO A 17 15.49 -27.50 0.50
N CYS A 18 16.02 -26.83 1.52
CA CYS A 18 15.20 -26.10 2.46
C CYS A 18 14.56 -24.95 1.67
N ALA A 19 13.31 -25.13 1.25
CA ALA A 19 12.53 -24.03 0.71
C ALA A 19 12.35 -23.02 1.84
N LEU A 20 13.11 -21.93 1.79
CA LEU A 20 12.90 -20.77 2.63
C LEU A 20 11.50 -20.25 2.30
N HIS A 21 10.51 -20.59 3.13
CA HIS A 21 9.14 -20.10 2.96
C HIS A 21 9.18 -18.62 3.32
N ALA A 22 9.21 -17.74 2.31
CA ALA A 22 8.93 -16.34 2.53
C ALA A 22 7.54 -16.26 3.19
N ALA A 23 7.45 -15.60 4.34
CA ALA A 23 6.17 -15.38 4.99
C ALA A 23 5.23 -14.67 4.00
N SER A 24 3.97 -15.09 3.93
CA SER A 24 2.98 -14.42 3.10
C SER A 24 2.77 -12.99 3.58
N LEU A 25 2.68 -12.04 2.65
CA LEU A 25 2.49 -10.61 2.94
C LEU A 25 1.26 -10.36 3.84
N CYS A 26 0.18 -11.11 3.58
CA CYS A 26 -1.00 -11.12 4.43
C CYS A 26 -1.13 -12.50 5.11
N PRO A 27 -1.58 -12.55 6.37
CA PRO A 27 -1.99 -13.80 7.01
C PRO A 27 -3.23 -14.37 6.32
N ALA A 28 -3.59 -15.60 6.66
CA ALA A 28 -4.89 -16.15 6.28
C ALA A 28 -5.99 -15.45 7.07
N VAL A 29 -6.94 -14.84 6.38
CA VAL A 29 -8.12 -14.17 6.98
C VAL A 29 -9.35 -14.63 6.21
N GLY A 30 -10.34 -15.18 6.92
CA GLY A 30 -11.56 -15.71 6.30
C GLY A 30 -11.26 -16.64 5.10
N LEU A 31 -11.77 -16.27 3.93
CA LEU A 31 -11.58 -16.94 2.64
C LEU A 31 -10.24 -16.61 1.96
N ALA A 32 -9.56 -15.52 2.36
CA ALA A 32 -8.25 -15.14 1.86
C ALA A 32 -7.15 -16.01 2.49
N THR A 33 -7.08 -17.28 2.06
CA THR A 33 -6.20 -18.32 2.66
C THR A 33 -4.83 -18.43 2.01
N ALA A 34 -4.58 -17.76 0.88
CA ALA A 34 -3.32 -17.85 0.12
C ALA A 34 -2.46 -16.57 0.21
N GLY A 35 -2.92 -15.55 0.92
CA GLY A 35 -2.30 -14.22 1.00
C GLY A 35 -3.35 -13.11 0.83
N CYS A 36 -2.94 -11.97 0.31
CA CYS A 36 -3.82 -10.81 0.12
C CYS A 36 -4.76 -10.98 -1.08
N ASP A 37 -5.87 -10.26 -1.07
CA ASP A 37 -6.75 -10.12 -2.24
C ASP A 37 -6.17 -9.11 -3.23
N LEU A 38 -5.68 -7.96 -2.75
CA LEU A 38 -4.92 -7.01 -3.55
C LEU A 38 -3.57 -6.70 -2.92
N VAL A 39 -2.61 -6.26 -3.75
CA VAL A 39 -1.28 -5.85 -3.33
C VAL A 39 -0.95 -4.48 -3.92
N ILE A 40 -0.65 -3.53 -3.04
CA ILE A 40 -0.11 -2.22 -3.36
C ILE A 40 1.42 -2.31 -3.32
N THR A 41 2.08 -2.00 -4.43
CA THR A 41 3.55 -1.94 -4.49
C THR A 41 3.99 -0.50 -4.73
N VAL A 42 4.73 0.06 -3.77
CA VAL A 42 5.30 1.41 -3.86
C VAL A 42 6.75 1.29 -4.32
N THR A 43 7.11 2.03 -5.36
CA THR A 43 8.48 2.11 -5.89
C THR A 43 8.89 3.56 -6.08
N ASN A 44 10.17 3.81 -6.37
CA ASN A 44 10.63 5.15 -6.73
C ASN A 44 9.97 5.70 -8.01
N SER A 45 9.43 4.82 -8.86
CA SER A 45 8.79 5.18 -10.13
C SER A 45 7.28 5.43 -9.99
N GLY A 46 6.71 5.17 -8.80
CA GLY A 46 5.28 5.26 -8.54
C GLY A 46 4.73 4.02 -7.85
N THR A 47 3.40 3.98 -7.74
CA THR A 47 2.66 2.95 -7.03
C THR A 47 1.80 2.15 -7.99
N THR A 48 1.74 0.84 -7.82
CA THR A 48 0.88 -0.07 -8.59
C THR A 48 -0.02 -0.87 -7.67
N VAL A 49 -1.25 -1.14 -8.09
CA VAL A 49 -2.17 -2.07 -7.43
C VAL A 49 -2.35 -3.29 -8.32
N THR A 50 -2.20 -4.49 -7.77
CA THR A 50 -2.33 -5.76 -8.49
C THR A 50 -3.13 -6.76 -7.68
N THR A 51 -3.73 -7.76 -8.32
CA THR A 51 -4.36 -8.89 -7.63
C THR A 51 -3.32 -9.69 -6.85
N GLY A 52 -3.63 -10.03 -5.60
CA GLY A 52 -2.86 -10.93 -4.76
C GLY A 52 -3.27 -12.40 -4.94
N PRO A 53 -2.60 -13.32 -4.23
CA PRO A 53 -2.83 -14.77 -4.38
C PRO A 53 -4.23 -15.23 -3.98
N SER A 54 -4.92 -14.52 -3.07
CA SER A 54 -6.26 -14.90 -2.62
C SER A 54 -7.38 -14.40 -3.54
N PHE A 55 -7.09 -13.42 -4.42
CA PHE A 55 -8.10 -12.76 -5.25
C PHE A 55 -9.02 -13.75 -5.99
N THR A 56 -8.44 -14.73 -6.69
CA THR A 56 -9.22 -15.70 -7.47
C THR A 56 -9.83 -16.82 -6.63
N LEU A 57 -9.35 -17.03 -5.41
CA LEU A 57 -9.84 -18.07 -4.50
C LEU A 57 -11.02 -17.58 -3.68
N ALA A 58 -10.99 -16.32 -3.27
CA ALA A 58 -11.95 -15.68 -2.39
C ALA A 58 -12.92 -14.75 -3.14
N GLY A 59 -12.79 -14.63 -4.46
CA GLY A 59 -13.62 -13.72 -5.27
C GLY A 59 -13.25 -12.24 -5.11
N GLY A 60 -12.08 -11.96 -4.52
CA GLY A 60 -11.62 -10.62 -4.19
C GLY A 60 -12.01 -10.15 -2.79
N THR A 61 -12.71 -10.98 -2.01
CA THR A 61 -13.21 -10.62 -0.67
C THR A 61 -12.82 -11.67 0.36
N TYR A 62 -12.27 -11.28 1.50
CA TYR A 62 -11.86 -12.23 2.55
C TYR A 62 -13.03 -12.71 3.41
N ASP A 63 -14.09 -11.94 3.55
CA ASP A 63 -15.25 -12.26 4.38
C ASP A 63 -16.31 -13.08 3.59
N GLY A 64 -16.27 -12.98 2.25
CA GLY A 64 -17.17 -13.63 1.32
C GLY A 64 -18.38 -12.78 0.89
N ALA A 65 -18.44 -11.51 1.28
CA ALA A 65 -19.44 -10.56 0.82
C ALA A 65 -18.77 -9.43 0.02
N ASP A 66 -18.11 -8.51 0.70
CA ASP A 66 -17.65 -7.26 0.14
C ASP A 66 -16.36 -6.74 0.77
N ASP A 67 -15.61 -7.51 1.55
CA ASP A 67 -14.50 -6.94 2.30
C ASP A 67 -13.14 -7.38 1.75
N THR A 68 -12.25 -6.45 1.37
CA THR A 68 -11.01 -6.78 0.62
C THR A 68 -9.76 -6.72 1.49
N LEU A 69 -8.93 -7.78 1.47
CA LEU A 69 -7.65 -7.81 2.18
C LEU A 69 -6.52 -7.23 1.33
N ILE A 70 -5.91 -6.15 1.82
CA ILE A 70 -4.88 -5.39 1.11
C ILE A 70 -3.52 -5.59 1.76
N GLY A 71 -2.54 -6.04 0.97
CA GLY A 71 -1.13 -5.98 1.33
C GLY A 71 -0.47 -4.75 0.74
N ILE A 72 0.50 -4.16 1.45
CA ILE A 72 1.36 -3.11 0.89
C ILE A 72 2.85 -3.44 1.06
N VAL A 73 3.63 -3.22 0.00
CA VAL A 73 5.09 -3.35 0.00
C VAL A 73 5.76 -2.06 -0.46
N ASN A 74 6.67 -1.54 0.36
CA ASN A 74 7.50 -0.38 0.07
C ASN A 74 8.87 -0.80 -0.51
N ASN A 75 8.94 -0.89 -1.84
CA ASN A 75 10.18 -1.10 -2.60
C ASN A 75 10.85 0.22 -3.01
N SER A 76 10.43 1.37 -2.46
CA SER A 76 11.09 2.65 -2.68
C SER A 76 12.39 2.77 -1.85
N SER A 77 13.16 3.83 -2.11
CA SER A 77 14.38 4.14 -1.35
C SER A 77 14.12 4.94 -0.07
N SER A 78 12.86 5.26 0.24
CA SER A 78 12.46 6.05 1.41
C SER A 78 11.48 5.27 2.28
N SER A 79 11.50 5.51 3.59
CA SER A 79 10.47 4.96 4.47
C SER A 79 9.11 5.58 4.15
N LEU A 80 8.04 4.80 4.26
CA LEU A 80 6.68 5.23 3.98
C LEU A 80 5.89 5.27 5.28
N SER A 81 5.42 6.45 5.69
CA SER A 81 4.62 6.63 6.92
C SER A 81 3.12 6.57 6.68
N SER A 82 2.67 6.84 5.46
CA SER A 82 1.26 6.77 5.07
C SER A 82 1.09 6.71 3.55
N ILE A 83 -0.10 6.35 3.10
CA ILE A 83 -0.57 6.48 1.72
C ILE A 83 -1.96 7.10 1.73
N ASN A 84 -2.28 7.92 0.72
CA ASN A 84 -3.65 8.37 0.51
C ASN A 84 -4.31 7.46 -0.53
N LEU A 85 -5.50 6.97 -0.22
CA LEU A 85 -6.29 6.15 -1.12
C LEU A 85 -7.57 6.88 -1.49
N SER A 86 -8.07 6.60 -2.69
CA SER A 86 -9.38 7.01 -3.16
C SER A 86 -10.00 5.96 -4.07
N SER A 87 -11.32 5.95 -4.13
CA SER A 87 -12.13 5.07 -4.98
C SER A 87 -13.41 5.80 -5.41
N SER A 88 -14.12 5.23 -6.38
CA SER A 88 -15.52 5.59 -6.65
C SER A 88 -16.51 4.94 -5.67
N LEU A 89 -16.04 4.00 -4.86
CA LEU A 89 -16.78 3.32 -3.81
C LEU A 89 -16.34 3.83 -2.43
N ASP A 90 -17.17 3.61 -1.43
CA ASP A 90 -16.98 3.96 -0.02
C ASP A 90 -16.05 3.00 0.72
N ILE A 91 -14.80 2.88 0.23
CA ILE A 91 -13.76 1.98 0.76
C ILE A 91 -13.36 2.22 2.23
N PHE A 92 -13.84 3.31 2.84
CA PHE A 92 -13.67 3.64 4.25
C PHE A 92 -14.99 3.63 5.04
N GLY A 93 -16.08 3.10 4.43
CA GLY A 93 -17.43 3.04 4.98
C GLY A 93 -17.62 1.99 6.07
N PHE A 94 -16.65 1.89 6.98
CA PHE A 94 -16.48 0.80 7.93
C PHE A 94 -17.76 0.43 8.68
N ASP A 95 -18.28 -0.77 8.44
CA ASP A 95 -19.59 -1.19 8.96
C ASP A 95 -19.53 -2.15 10.17
N GLY A 96 -18.31 -2.60 10.51
CA GLY A 96 -17.98 -3.25 11.77
C GLY A 96 -17.68 -4.75 11.67
N ASP A 97 -17.43 -5.26 10.47
CA ASP A 97 -17.06 -6.65 10.21
C ASP A 97 -15.61 -6.86 9.73
N GLY A 98 -14.78 -5.82 9.84
CA GLY A 98 -13.37 -5.82 9.46
C GLY A 98 -12.51 -6.97 10.03
N ILE A 99 -11.27 -7.08 9.55
CA ILE A 99 -10.35 -8.20 9.83
C ILE A 99 -10.15 -8.54 11.32
N ASP A 100 -10.37 -7.60 12.23
CA ASP A 100 -10.36 -7.86 13.68
C ASP A 100 -11.43 -8.89 14.09
N THR A 101 -12.59 -8.92 13.43
CA THR A 101 -13.66 -9.91 13.67
C THR A 101 -13.24 -11.33 13.26
N PHE A 102 -12.25 -11.44 12.36
CA PHE A 102 -11.64 -12.69 11.90
C PHE A 102 -10.41 -13.09 12.72
N GLY A 103 -10.14 -12.42 13.83
CA GLY A 103 -9.08 -12.76 14.77
C GLY A 103 -7.71 -12.20 14.40
N VAL A 104 -7.64 -11.28 13.43
CA VAL A 104 -6.44 -10.45 13.28
C VAL A 104 -6.34 -9.54 14.50
N THR A 105 -5.13 -9.42 15.05
CA THR A 105 -4.90 -8.47 16.15
C THR A 105 -4.69 -7.08 15.55
N GLY A 106 -5.63 -6.17 15.83
CA GLY A 106 -5.50 -4.75 15.52
C GLY A 106 -4.41 -4.04 16.34
N ASN A 107 -4.43 -2.71 16.29
CA ASN A 107 -3.51 -1.85 17.03
C ASN A 107 -4.25 -0.73 17.78
N SER A 108 -3.59 -0.13 18.77
CA SER A 108 -4.24 0.88 19.64
C SER A 108 -4.63 2.19 18.97
N LYS A 109 -4.18 2.44 17.73
CA LYS A 109 -4.50 3.64 16.96
C LYS A 109 -5.70 3.44 16.05
N ASP A 110 -5.92 2.20 15.61
CA ASP A 110 -7.07 1.86 14.80
C ASP A 110 -8.32 1.65 15.68
N THR A 111 -9.41 2.28 15.27
CA THR A 111 -10.72 2.10 15.90
C THR A 111 -11.76 1.58 14.92
N SER A 112 -11.40 1.33 13.65
CA SER A 112 -12.33 0.74 12.69
C SER A 112 -12.40 -0.78 12.80
N GLY A 113 -11.29 -1.44 13.15
CA GLY A 113 -11.16 -2.91 13.11
C GLY A 113 -10.69 -3.45 11.76
N TYR A 114 -10.29 -2.56 10.84
CA TYR A 114 -9.83 -2.89 9.49
C TYR A 114 -8.29 -2.71 9.34
N GLY A 115 -7.65 -1.99 10.27
CA GLY A 115 -6.26 -1.54 10.12
C GLY A 115 -5.21 -2.63 10.40
N GLY A 116 -5.60 -3.73 11.04
CA GLY A 116 -4.67 -4.81 11.37
C GLY A 116 -3.54 -4.35 12.30
N PRO A 117 -2.38 -5.00 12.27
CA PRO A 117 -1.39 -4.86 13.35
C PRO A 117 -0.59 -3.56 13.34
N ASP A 118 -0.49 -2.86 12.21
CA ASP A 118 0.41 -1.70 12.07
C ASP A 118 -0.18 -0.56 11.23
N THR A 119 -1.50 -0.57 10.97
CA THR A 119 -2.16 0.43 10.13
C THR A 119 -3.38 1.04 10.83
N PHE A 120 -3.66 2.32 10.61
CA PHE A 120 -4.89 2.99 11.06
C PHE A 120 -5.33 4.02 10.02
N TYR A 121 -6.57 4.51 10.15
CA TYR A 121 -7.15 5.41 9.15
C TYR A 121 -7.33 6.82 9.68
N SER A 122 -7.07 7.81 8.84
CA SER A 122 -7.31 9.22 9.13
C SER A 122 -7.74 9.98 7.88
N GLY A 123 -8.18 11.23 8.04
CA GLY A 123 -8.49 12.10 6.89
C GLY A 123 -9.61 11.58 5.96
N ILE A 124 -10.48 10.70 6.46
CA ILE A 124 -11.58 10.13 5.69
C ILE A 124 -12.57 11.25 5.32
N ASN A 125 -12.94 11.30 4.04
CA ASN A 125 -13.86 12.30 3.52
C ASN A 125 -15.32 11.98 3.91
N VAL A 126 -16.23 12.94 3.71
CA VAL A 126 -17.66 12.78 4.10
C VAL A 126 -18.44 11.74 3.30
N PHE A 127 -17.82 11.15 2.27
CA PHE A 127 -18.43 10.13 1.42
C PHE A 127 -17.71 8.78 1.57
N ASP A 128 -16.77 8.68 2.51
CA ASP A 128 -15.95 7.51 2.80
C ASP A 128 -15.22 6.92 1.57
N THR A 129 -15.05 7.72 0.52
CA THR A 129 -14.46 7.33 -0.78
C THR A 129 -12.97 7.67 -0.86
N ALA A 130 -12.46 8.45 0.08
CA ALA A 130 -11.04 8.81 0.14
C ALA A 130 -10.60 9.06 1.57
N GLY A 131 -9.34 8.74 1.86
CA GLY A 131 -8.76 8.80 3.19
C GLY A 131 -7.27 8.49 3.17
N THR A 132 -6.67 8.58 4.35
CA THR A 132 -5.26 8.28 4.59
C THR A 132 -5.16 6.98 5.37
N VAL A 133 -4.31 6.10 4.86
CA VAL A 133 -3.88 4.87 5.52
C VAL A 133 -2.51 5.17 6.14
N ASP A 134 -2.47 5.29 7.46
CA ASP A 134 -1.29 5.64 8.25
C ASP A 134 -0.65 4.39 8.86
N PHE A 135 0.68 4.35 8.91
CA PHE A 135 1.42 3.24 9.49
C PHE A 135 1.93 3.63 10.89
N VAL A 136 1.61 2.80 11.90
CA VAL A 136 2.08 3.01 13.27
C VAL A 136 3.60 2.99 13.30
N THR A 137 4.21 2.02 12.62
CA THR A 137 5.63 2.00 12.29
C THR A 137 5.82 2.32 10.80
N PRO A 138 6.60 3.35 10.43
CA PRO A 138 6.87 3.62 9.02
C PRO A 138 7.46 2.41 8.31
N LEU A 139 6.89 2.03 7.16
CA LEU A 139 7.36 0.90 6.37
C LEU A 139 8.76 1.19 5.87
N ALA A 140 9.72 0.36 6.26
CA ALA A 140 11.12 0.51 5.87
C ALA A 140 11.28 0.57 4.34
N ALA A 141 12.27 1.34 3.89
CA ALA A 141 12.68 1.35 2.49
C ALA A 141 13.18 -0.04 2.06
N GLY A 142 13.03 -0.37 0.78
CA GLY A 142 13.62 -1.58 0.20
C GLY A 142 12.99 -2.90 0.65
N GLY A 143 11.70 -2.91 1.00
CA GLY A 143 10.92 -4.12 1.25
C GLY A 143 10.06 -4.12 2.51
N GLY A 144 10.00 -3.00 3.25
CA GLY A 144 9.08 -2.85 4.38
C GLY A 144 7.64 -3.05 3.93
N ASN A 145 6.82 -3.69 4.75
CA ASN A 145 5.47 -4.09 4.36
C ASN A 145 4.54 -4.23 5.56
N THR A 146 3.25 -4.16 5.29
CA THR A 146 2.16 -4.45 6.23
C THR A 146 0.91 -4.84 5.45
N PHE A 147 -0.18 -5.10 6.15
CA PHE A 147 -1.50 -5.36 5.57
C PHE A 147 -2.60 -4.67 6.39
N PHE A 148 -3.75 -4.50 5.76
CA PHE A 148 -4.98 -3.91 6.29
C PHE A 148 -6.16 -4.35 5.40
N SER A 149 -7.39 -4.08 5.77
CA SER A 149 -8.56 -4.27 4.90
C SER A 149 -9.22 -2.95 4.50
N LEU A 150 -10.03 -3.02 3.47
CA LEU A 150 -10.93 -1.95 3.06
C LEU A 150 -12.28 -2.58 2.76
N GLU A 151 -13.31 -1.76 2.92
CA GLU A 151 -14.65 -2.05 2.44
C GLU A 151 -14.65 -2.23 0.92
N GLU A 152 -15.72 -2.87 0.45
CA GLU A 152 -16.06 -3.14 -0.95
C GLU A 152 -15.25 -4.25 -1.65
N ALA A 153 -15.92 -4.98 -2.55
CA ALA A 153 -15.31 -6.06 -3.34
C ALA A 153 -14.41 -5.47 -4.43
N LEU A 154 -13.19 -5.09 -4.05
CA LEU A 154 -12.32 -4.24 -4.85
C LEU A 154 -11.57 -5.03 -5.92
N VAL A 155 -11.48 -4.43 -7.10
CA VAL A 155 -10.53 -4.80 -8.15
C VAL A 155 -9.43 -3.74 -8.28
N PRO A 156 -8.25 -4.07 -8.85
CA PRO A 156 -7.12 -3.14 -8.89
C PRO A 156 -7.42 -1.74 -9.45
N SER A 157 -8.32 -1.62 -10.43
CA SER A 157 -8.67 -0.34 -11.05
C SER A 157 -9.53 0.57 -10.19
N GLN A 158 -10.09 0.08 -9.08
CA GLN A 158 -10.93 0.86 -8.17
C GLN A 158 -10.12 1.52 -7.04
N VAL A 159 -8.89 1.06 -6.80
CA VAL A 159 -8.01 1.62 -5.77
C VAL A 159 -7.02 2.59 -6.40
N VAL A 160 -7.18 3.88 -6.13
CA VAL A 160 -6.31 4.93 -6.62
C VAL A 160 -5.44 5.46 -5.48
N VAL A 161 -4.14 5.25 -5.58
CA VAL A 161 -3.16 5.83 -4.66
C VAL A 161 -2.88 7.27 -5.06
N VAL A 162 -3.29 8.21 -4.22
CA VAL A 162 -3.12 9.64 -4.45
C VAL A 162 -1.78 10.07 -3.87
N PRO A 163 -0.90 10.74 -4.64
CA PRO A 163 0.30 11.33 -4.09
C PRO A 163 -0.06 12.28 -2.94
N PRO A 164 0.74 12.36 -1.86
CA PRO A 164 0.53 13.40 -0.87
C PRO A 164 0.55 14.74 -1.61
N THR A 165 -0.45 15.60 -1.33
CA THR A 165 -0.47 16.96 -1.86
C THR A 165 0.71 17.70 -1.26
N SER A 166 1.89 17.55 -1.85
CA SER A 166 2.96 18.53 -1.71
C SER A 166 2.28 19.86 -1.99
N ALA A 167 2.37 20.81 -1.07
CA ALA A 167 1.87 22.15 -1.31
C ALA A 167 2.54 22.61 -2.60
N VAL A 168 1.83 22.50 -3.73
CA VAL A 168 2.34 22.86 -5.03
C VAL A 168 2.63 24.35 -4.87
N PRO A 169 3.89 24.81 -4.92
CA PRO A 169 4.15 26.24 -4.92
C PRO A 169 3.35 26.79 -6.10
N GLU A 170 2.40 27.68 -5.82
CA GLU A 170 1.57 28.26 -6.87
C GLU A 170 2.50 28.68 -8.02
N PRO A 171 2.19 28.29 -9.26
CA PRO A 171 3.15 28.41 -10.34
C PRO A 171 3.60 29.86 -10.43
N SER A 172 4.92 30.06 -10.56
CA SER A 172 5.58 31.36 -10.67
C SER A 172 4.98 32.26 -11.75
N THR A 173 4.06 31.74 -12.58
CA THR A 173 3.12 32.45 -13.43
C THR A 173 2.39 33.61 -12.74
N LEU A 174 1.92 33.47 -11.48
CA LEU A 174 1.31 34.59 -10.75
C LEU A 174 2.32 35.70 -10.45
N LEU A 175 3.54 35.32 -10.04
CA LEU A 175 4.64 36.25 -9.79
C LEU A 175 5.13 36.91 -11.08
N LEU A 176 5.22 36.16 -12.18
CA LEU A 176 5.66 36.63 -13.49
C LEU A 176 4.63 37.54 -14.15
N PHE A 177 3.33 37.25 -13.99
CA PHE A 177 2.26 38.12 -14.44
C PHE A 177 2.21 39.42 -13.62
N GLY A 178 2.36 39.32 -12.30
CA GLY A 178 2.40 40.49 -11.40
C GLY A 178 3.58 41.42 -11.68
N THR A 179 4.79 40.88 -11.84
CA THR A 179 6.00 41.67 -12.15
C THR A 179 6.01 42.20 -13.59
N GLY A 180 5.47 41.44 -14.55
CA GLY A 180 5.29 41.87 -15.94
C GLY A 180 4.38 43.09 -16.06
N LEU A 181 3.26 43.12 -15.33
CA LEU A 181 2.31 44.25 -15.36
C LEU A 181 2.92 45.54 -14.78
N VAL A 182 3.71 45.42 -13.71
CA VAL A 182 4.46 46.55 -13.13
C VAL A 182 5.51 47.07 -14.11
N GLY A 183 6.21 46.18 -14.81
CA GLY A 183 7.18 46.53 -15.86
C GLY A 183 6.53 47.30 -17.02
N VAL A 184 5.37 46.84 -17.51
CA VAL A 184 4.61 47.51 -18.58
C VAL A 184 4.07 48.87 -18.13
N CYS A 185 3.47 48.97 -16.94
CA CYS A 185 3.01 50.23 -16.38
C CYS A 185 4.15 51.25 -16.21
N GLY A 186 5.34 50.79 -15.78
CA GLY A 186 6.54 51.63 -15.68
C GLY A 186 7.10 52.06 -17.03
N ALA A 187 6.94 51.26 -18.09
CA ALA A 187 7.33 51.62 -19.46
C ALA A 187 6.35 52.62 -20.08
N ILE A 188 5.03 52.46 -19.85
CA ILE A 188 3.99 53.37 -20.33
C ILE A 188 4.15 54.76 -19.70
N ARG A 189 4.41 54.84 -18.38
CA ARG A 189 4.66 56.13 -17.70
C ARG A 189 5.82 56.92 -18.29
N ARG A 190 6.88 56.24 -18.75
CA ARG A 190 8.06 56.90 -19.35
C ARG A 190 7.82 57.45 -20.76
N ARG A 191 6.77 57.02 -21.45
CA ARG A 191 6.45 57.50 -22.81
C ARG A 191 5.58 58.75 -22.84
N PHE A 192 4.95 59.12 -21.72
CA PHE A 192 4.09 60.30 -21.60
C PHE A 192 4.72 61.46 -20.79
N ALA A 193 5.99 61.32 -20.39
CA ALA A 193 6.75 62.34 -19.66
C ALA A 193 7.74 63.13 -20.55
N LEU A 194 7.52 63.15 -21.88
CA LEU A 194 8.21 64.00 -22.85
C LEU A 194 7.24 65.04 -23.40
#